data_AF-W0FRE8-F1
#
_entry.id   AF-W0FRE8-F1
#
_cell.length_a   1.000
_cell.length_b   1.000
_cell.length_c   1.000
_cell.angle_alpha   90.00
_cell.angle_beta   90.00
_cell.angle_gamma   90.00
#
_symmetry.space_group_name_H-M   'P 1'
#
loop_
_entity.id
_entity.type
_entity.pdbx_description
1 polymer ?
#
loop_
_entity_poly.entity_id
_entity_poly.type
_entity_poly.pdbx_seq_one_letter_code
_entity_poly.pdbx_strand_id
1 'polypeptide(L)'
;MKKLIAMAVLAAVLLTGAAGAENAEAGLFMQIRGLLFEFCSGVGAWGTELVMGENGAFTGSFHDSEMGETGEGYPNGTVYVCTFHGRFSDPAAIDEYSWLVQMDAEPDGGQVPEAIEDGIRYVTTEPYGVEKAKTVIIFLPGTPVDRLPEGFMIWSHLQEMDPEATEIPYYAIWNEDDEAGFVSDSAYQDY
;
A
#
# COMPACT_ATOMS: atom_id res chain seq x y z
N MET A 1 29.90 5.64 3.29
CA MET A 1 29.36 6.27 4.53
C MET A 1 27.87 6.44 4.31
N LYS A 2 27.05 5.55 4.87
CA LYS A 2 25.59 5.60 4.74
C LYS A 2 25.10 6.83 5.50
N LYS A 3 24.55 7.82 4.78
CA LYS A 3 23.82 8.92 5.41
C LYS A 3 22.43 8.38 5.71
N LEU A 4 22.22 7.95 6.95
CA LEU A 4 20.88 7.82 7.52
C LEU A 4 20.28 9.23 7.55
N ILE A 5 19.44 9.55 6.57
CA ILE A 5 18.58 10.73 6.67
C ILE A 5 17.45 10.29 7.60
N ALA A 6 17.61 10.55 8.89
CA ALA A 6 16.48 10.52 9.80
C ALA A 6 15.54 11.65 9.34
N MET A 7 14.45 11.29 8.66
CA MET A 7 13.31 12.19 8.50
C MET A 7 12.73 12.40 9.89
N ALA A 8 13.23 13.44 10.57
CA ALA A 8 12.56 13.97 11.74
C ALA A 8 11.23 14.54 11.26
N VAL A 9 10.15 13.75 11.38
CA VAL A 9 8.78 14.22 11.24
C VAL A 9 8.57 15.27 12.34
N LEU A 10 8.82 16.53 11.98
CA LEU A 10 8.51 17.65 12.84
C LEU A 10 7.00 17.82 12.76
N ALA A 11 6.28 17.20 13.69
CA ALA A 11 4.86 17.46 13.89
C ALA A 11 4.69 18.92 14.31
N ALA A 12 4.58 19.81 13.32
CA ALA A 12 4.11 21.17 13.53
C ALA A 12 2.61 21.07 13.82
N VAL A 13 2.26 21.06 15.11
CA VAL A 13 0.86 21.24 15.54
C VAL A 13 0.46 22.66 15.18
N LEU A 14 0.01 22.84 13.94
CA LEU A 14 -0.76 24.01 13.55
C LEU A 14 -2.16 23.83 14.17
N LEU A 15 -2.46 24.64 15.17
CA LEU A 15 -3.82 24.85 15.69
C LEU A 15 -4.70 25.43 14.57
N THR A 16 -5.09 24.57 13.63
CA THR A 16 -6.22 24.80 12.75
C THR A 16 -7.43 24.23 13.49
N GLY A 17 -8.48 25.04 13.65
CA GLY A 17 -9.69 24.59 14.33
C GLY A 17 -10.25 23.33 13.67
N ALA A 18 -10.98 22.50 14.42
CA ALA A 18 -11.50 21.19 13.99
C ALA A 18 -12.12 21.20 12.58
N ALA A 19 -12.81 22.27 12.18
CA ALA A 19 -13.42 22.41 10.85
C ALA A 19 -12.42 22.53 9.68
N GLY A 20 -11.19 22.97 9.91
CA GLY A 20 -10.14 23.06 8.88
C GLY A 20 -9.42 21.73 8.63
N ALA A 21 -9.19 20.96 9.71
CA ALA A 21 -8.62 19.62 9.64
C ALA A 21 -9.62 18.60 9.06
N GLU A 22 -10.90 18.66 9.48
CA GLU A 22 -11.95 17.79 8.93
C GLU A 22 -12.16 17.97 7.42
N ASN A 23 -11.99 19.19 6.88
CA ASN A 23 -12.11 19.44 5.44
C ASN A 23 -10.92 18.90 4.62
N ALA A 24 -9.72 18.92 5.20
CA ALA A 24 -8.52 18.35 4.57
C ALA A 24 -8.56 16.82 4.57
N GLU A 25 -9.00 16.23 5.68
CA GLU A 25 -9.16 14.79 5.85
C GLU A 25 -10.22 14.20 4.91
N ALA A 26 -11.41 14.81 4.88
CA ALA A 26 -12.44 14.42 3.93
C ALA A 26 -11.95 14.60 2.49
N GLY A 27 -11.12 15.59 2.21
CA GLY A 27 -10.56 15.85 0.89
C GLY A 27 -9.68 14.70 0.38
N LEU A 28 -8.68 14.27 1.17
CA LEU A 28 -7.74 13.22 0.76
C LEU A 28 -8.46 11.89 0.54
N PHE A 29 -9.24 11.42 1.51
CA PHE A 29 -9.90 10.11 1.40
C PHE A 29 -10.96 10.08 0.32
N MET A 30 -11.62 11.21 0.02
CA MET A 30 -12.53 11.29 -1.12
C MET A 30 -11.81 11.23 -2.46
N GLN A 31 -10.57 11.75 -2.55
CA GLN A 31 -9.78 11.70 -3.79
C GLN A 31 -9.28 10.29 -4.11
N ILE A 32 -8.89 9.52 -3.09
CA ILE A 32 -8.34 8.17 -3.29
C ILE A 32 -9.40 7.07 -3.21
N ARG A 33 -10.64 7.39 -2.83
CA ARG A 33 -11.75 6.45 -2.78
C ARG A 33 -11.93 5.75 -4.13
N GLY A 34 -12.09 4.43 -4.09
CA GLY A 34 -12.30 3.59 -5.26
C GLY A 34 -11.02 3.21 -5.99
N LEU A 35 -9.88 3.83 -5.66
CA LEU A 35 -8.60 3.45 -6.27
C LEU A 35 -8.15 2.09 -5.73
N LEU A 36 -7.58 1.31 -6.65
CA LEU A 36 -6.78 0.13 -6.37
C LEU A 36 -5.32 0.54 -6.26
N PHE A 37 -4.63 0.11 -5.21
CA PHE A 37 -3.20 0.27 -5.02
C PHE A 37 -2.53 -1.11 -5.07
N GLU A 38 -1.49 -1.24 -5.88
CA GLU A 38 -0.78 -2.50 -6.11
C GLU A 38 0.66 -2.40 -5.59
N PHE A 39 1.10 -3.44 -4.90
CA PHE A 39 2.47 -3.66 -4.43
C PHE A 39 2.93 -5.03 -4.89
N CYS A 40 3.85 -5.06 -5.86
CA CYS A 40 4.47 -6.29 -6.35
C CYS A 40 5.88 -5.99 -6.89
N SER A 41 6.68 -7.03 -7.10
CA SER A 41 8.02 -6.88 -7.70
C SER A 41 8.01 -6.83 -9.24
N GLY A 42 6.88 -7.14 -9.88
CA GLY A 42 6.82 -7.46 -11.31
C GLY A 42 7.61 -8.74 -11.72
N VAL A 43 8.27 -9.40 -10.77
CA VAL A 43 9.08 -10.62 -10.96
C VAL A 43 8.76 -11.59 -9.84
N GLY A 44 7.88 -12.55 -10.13
CA GLY A 44 7.29 -13.47 -9.15
C GLY A 44 5.78 -13.53 -9.34
N ALA A 45 5.14 -14.56 -8.79
CA ALA A 45 3.70 -14.74 -8.87
C ALA A 45 3.03 -14.33 -7.55
N TRP A 46 3.39 -13.14 -7.06
CA TRP A 46 2.91 -12.56 -5.82
C TRP A 46 2.52 -11.09 -5.98
N GLY A 47 1.64 -10.60 -5.11
CA GLY A 47 1.29 -9.20 -5.02
C GLY A 47 0.32 -8.90 -3.86
N THR A 48 0.36 -7.67 -3.38
CA THR A 48 -0.65 -7.11 -2.47
C THR A 48 -1.44 -6.02 -3.18
N GLU A 49 -2.75 -6.07 -3.00
CA GLU A 49 -3.71 -5.09 -3.50
C GLU A 49 -4.42 -4.43 -2.32
N LEU A 50 -4.68 -3.12 -2.41
CA LEU A 50 -5.54 -2.37 -1.49
C LEU A 50 -6.61 -1.61 -2.29
N VAL A 51 -7.88 -1.87 -2.01
CA VAL A 51 -9.01 -1.13 -2.58
C VAL A 51 -9.53 -0.13 -1.55
N MET A 52 -9.45 1.15 -1.89
CA MET A 52 -9.85 2.24 -0.99
C MET A 52 -11.37 2.44 -0.95
N GLY A 53 -11.91 2.46 0.26
CA GLY A 53 -13.30 2.76 0.58
C GLY A 53 -13.51 4.19 1.10
N GLU A 54 -14.65 4.42 1.75
CA GLU A 54 -14.99 5.71 2.34
C GLU A 54 -14.23 5.97 3.65
N ASN A 55 -13.86 7.24 3.87
CA ASN A 55 -13.20 7.72 5.11
C ASN A 55 -11.97 6.89 5.48
N GLY A 56 -11.12 6.59 4.48
CA GLY A 56 -9.86 5.88 4.67
C GLY A 56 -9.98 4.38 4.94
N ALA A 57 -11.20 3.80 4.95
CA ALA A 57 -11.36 2.36 5.00
C ALA A 57 -10.72 1.71 3.77
N PHE A 58 -10.22 0.48 3.89
CA PHE A 58 -9.77 -0.31 2.75
C PHE A 58 -9.99 -1.81 2.97
N THR A 59 -10.10 -2.53 1.87
CA THR A 59 -9.97 -4.00 1.83
C THR A 59 -8.69 -4.31 1.10
N GLY A 60 -7.91 -5.27 1.59
CA GLY A 60 -6.70 -5.73 0.94
C GLY A 60 -6.66 -7.22 0.70
N SER A 61 -5.89 -7.61 -0.31
CA SER A 61 -5.61 -9.01 -0.64
C SER A 61 -4.15 -9.21 -0.99
N PHE A 62 -3.52 -10.18 -0.36
CA PHE A 62 -2.20 -10.67 -0.72
C PHE A 62 -2.30 -12.07 -1.32
N HIS A 63 -1.47 -12.35 -2.31
CA HIS A 63 -1.22 -13.70 -2.80
C HIS A 63 0.27 -13.93 -3.10
N ASP A 64 0.71 -15.18 -2.98
CA ASP A 64 2.00 -15.67 -3.50
C ASP A 64 1.86 -17.12 -3.98
N SER A 65 2.13 -17.35 -5.26
CA SER A 65 1.97 -18.64 -5.93
C SER A 65 3.30 -19.38 -6.04
N GLU A 66 3.61 -20.15 -5.01
CA GLU A 66 4.78 -21.04 -4.95
C GLU A 66 4.47 -22.40 -5.61
N MET A 67 4.37 -22.38 -6.94
CA MET A 67 4.01 -23.57 -7.74
C MET A 67 5.04 -24.71 -7.66
N GLY A 68 6.25 -24.43 -7.16
CA GLY A 68 7.29 -25.43 -6.88
C GLY A 68 7.14 -26.12 -5.53
N GLU A 69 6.37 -25.55 -4.59
CA GLU A 69 6.17 -26.11 -3.26
C GLU A 69 5.05 -27.16 -3.27
N THR A 70 5.42 -28.40 -3.62
CA THR A 70 4.48 -29.52 -3.81
C THR A 70 4.56 -30.56 -2.68
N GLY A 71 3.51 -31.36 -2.52
CA GLY A 71 3.49 -32.48 -1.55
C GLY A 71 2.37 -33.49 -1.78
N GLU A 72 2.19 -34.40 -0.81
CA GLU A 72 1.13 -35.41 -0.87
C GLU A 72 -0.26 -34.74 -0.83
N GLY A 73 -1.06 -34.98 -1.88
CA GLY A 73 -2.38 -34.36 -2.03
C GLY A 73 -2.37 -33.01 -2.76
N TYR A 74 -1.23 -32.33 -2.85
CA TYR A 74 -1.08 -31.03 -3.53
C TYR A 74 0.11 -31.02 -4.53
N PRO A 75 0.03 -31.77 -5.64
CA PRO A 75 1.10 -31.86 -6.63
C PRO A 75 1.29 -30.59 -7.47
N ASN A 76 0.33 -29.65 -7.45
CA ASN A 76 0.31 -28.47 -8.30
C ASN A 76 0.85 -27.22 -7.60
N GLY A 77 1.34 -27.35 -6.36
CA GLY A 77 2.02 -26.28 -5.63
C GLY A 77 1.25 -25.77 -4.41
N THR A 78 1.75 -24.68 -3.85
CA THR A 78 1.18 -23.98 -2.69
C THR A 78 0.90 -22.53 -3.05
N VAL A 79 -0.23 -21.99 -2.61
CA VAL A 79 -0.59 -20.58 -2.75
C VAL A 79 -0.81 -20.01 -1.35
N TYR A 80 -0.03 -18.99 -1.01
CA TYR A 80 -0.22 -18.21 0.20
C TYR A 80 -1.21 -17.10 -0.07
N VAL A 81 -2.17 -16.90 0.83
CA VAL A 81 -3.23 -15.90 0.67
C VAL A 81 -3.49 -15.15 1.97
N CYS A 82 -3.86 -13.89 1.88
CA CYS A 82 -4.41 -13.13 2.98
C CYS A 82 -5.49 -12.18 2.45
N THR A 83 -6.65 -12.12 3.11
CA THR A 83 -7.65 -11.07 2.87
C THR A 83 -7.83 -10.33 4.18
N PHE A 84 -7.69 -9.01 4.13
CA PHE A 84 -7.65 -8.17 5.32
C PHE A 84 -8.42 -6.87 5.13
N HIS A 85 -8.74 -6.23 6.25
CA HIS A 85 -9.40 -4.92 6.27
C HIS A 85 -8.64 -3.98 7.19
N GLY A 86 -8.66 -2.70 6.87
CA GLY A 86 -8.09 -1.67 7.72
C GLY A 86 -8.69 -0.30 7.47
N ARG A 87 -8.17 0.69 8.19
CA ARG A 87 -8.54 2.09 8.02
C ARG A 87 -7.32 2.98 8.22
N PHE A 88 -7.11 3.87 7.25
CA PHE A 88 -6.27 5.05 7.42
C PHE A 88 -7.07 6.19 8.05
N SER A 89 -6.46 6.90 9.00
CA SER A 89 -7.07 8.00 9.74
C SER A 89 -6.08 9.14 9.99
N ASP A 90 -6.57 10.23 10.60
CA ASP A 90 -5.79 11.37 11.05
C ASP A 90 -4.79 11.92 10.00
N PRO A 91 -5.23 12.22 8.76
CA PRO A 91 -4.33 12.67 7.72
C PRO A 91 -3.72 14.04 8.07
N ALA A 92 -2.40 14.10 7.99
CA ALA A 92 -1.62 15.31 8.22
C ALA A 92 -0.76 15.62 7.00
N ALA A 93 -0.98 16.77 6.38
CA ALA A 93 -0.14 17.22 5.26
C ALA A 93 1.32 17.37 5.72
N ILE A 94 2.23 16.74 4.98
CA ILE A 94 3.67 16.90 5.16
C ILE A 94 4.14 18.09 4.32
N ASP A 95 3.72 18.12 3.06
CA ASP A 95 3.96 19.19 2.10
C ASP A 95 2.83 19.26 1.05
N GLU A 96 3.03 19.99 -0.04
CA GLU A 96 2.04 20.12 -1.12
C GLU A 96 1.78 18.84 -1.92
N TYR A 97 2.62 17.80 -1.79
CA TYR A 97 2.54 16.55 -2.54
C TYR A 97 2.26 15.32 -1.68
N SER A 98 2.31 15.43 -0.35
CA SER A 98 2.32 14.26 0.52
C SER A 98 1.59 14.44 1.85
N TRP A 99 1.00 13.33 2.30
CA TRP A 99 0.22 13.24 3.54
C TRP A 99 0.72 12.07 4.37
N LEU A 100 0.87 12.27 5.67
CA LEU A 100 1.04 11.20 6.64
C LEU A 100 -0.33 10.77 7.13
N VAL A 101 -0.62 9.47 7.17
CA VAL A 101 -1.84 8.92 7.75
C VAL A 101 -1.51 7.83 8.78
N GLN A 102 -2.38 7.64 9.76
CA GLN A 102 -2.25 6.61 10.79
C GLN A 102 -3.03 5.36 10.42
N MET A 103 -2.54 4.20 10.85
CA MET A 103 -3.30 2.96 10.84
C MET A 103 -4.08 2.84 12.16
N ASP A 104 -5.41 2.76 12.10
CA ASP A 104 -6.27 2.71 13.30
C ASP A 104 -6.00 1.49 14.20
N ALA A 105 -5.74 0.35 13.57
CA ALA A 105 -5.45 -0.92 14.21
C ALA A 105 -4.68 -1.82 13.24
N GLU A 106 -3.99 -2.83 13.77
CA GLU A 106 -3.39 -3.88 12.95
C GLU A 106 -4.44 -4.45 11.99
N PRO A 107 -4.15 -4.57 10.67
CA PRO A 107 -5.12 -5.07 9.71
C PRO A 107 -5.61 -6.46 10.10
N ASP A 108 -6.93 -6.63 10.18
CA ASP A 108 -7.54 -7.90 10.56
C ASP A 108 -7.52 -8.85 9.36
N GLY A 109 -6.49 -9.70 9.31
CA GLY A 109 -6.39 -10.79 8.36
C GLY A 109 -7.33 -11.91 8.75
N GLY A 110 -8.37 -12.13 7.95
CA GLY A 110 -9.26 -13.27 8.16
C GLY A 110 -8.49 -14.59 8.06
N GLN A 111 -8.74 -15.52 8.98
CA GLN A 111 -8.19 -16.87 8.87
C GLN A 111 -9.01 -17.66 7.84
N VAL A 112 -8.38 -17.99 6.71
CA VAL A 112 -8.90 -19.02 5.80
C VAL A 112 -8.33 -20.36 6.26
N PRO A 113 -9.16 -21.37 6.58
CA PRO A 113 -8.66 -22.70 6.88
C PRO A 113 -7.77 -23.21 5.74
N GLU A 114 -6.67 -23.87 6.08
CA GLU A 114 -5.85 -24.53 5.07
C GLU A 114 -6.72 -25.49 4.26
N ALA A 115 -6.68 -25.35 2.94
CA ALA A 115 -7.49 -26.12 2.00
C ALA A 115 -6.61 -26.71 0.90
N ILE A 116 -7.01 -27.87 0.39
CA ILE A 116 -6.43 -28.42 -0.84
C ILE A 116 -7.56 -28.50 -1.86
N GLU A 117 -7.41 -27.76 -2.95
CA GLU A 117 -8.38 -27.70 -4.04
C GLU A 117 -7.65 -27.89 -5.36
N ASP A 118 -8.14 -28.81 -6.20
CA ASP A 118 -7.54 -29.16 -7.50
C ASP A 118 -6.02 -29.42 -7.45
N GLY A 119 -5.56 -30.02 -6.35
CA GLY A 119 -4.15 -30.36 -6.15
C GLY A 119 -3.25 -29.17 -5.79
N ILE A 120 -3.82 -28.03 -5.41
CA ILE A 120 -3.11 -26.86 -4.90
C ILE A 120 -3.42 -26.73 -3.40
N ARG A 121 -2.40 -26.46 -2.59
CA ARG A 121 -2.55 -26.17 -1.16
C ARG A 121 -2.67 -24.66 -0.94
N TYR A 122 -3.71 -24.22 -0.24
CA TYR A 122 -3.93 -22.82 0.12
C TYR A 122 -3.59 -22.60 1.59
N VAL A 123 -2.72 -21.64 1.88
CA VAL A 123 -2.23 -21.35 3.23
C VAL A 123 -2.49 -19.88 3.56
N THR A 124 -3.13 -19.61 4.71
CA THR A 124 -3.30 -18.23 5.19
C THR A 124 -1.96 -17.68 5.69
N THR A 125 -1.69 -16.42 5.36
CA THR A 125 -0.50 -15.68 5.81
C THR A 125 -0.86 -14.27 6.30
N GLU A 126 0.16 -13.50 6.68
CA GLU A 126 0.06 -12.11 7.14
C GLU A 126 -0.21 -11.12 5.96
N PRO A 127 -0.74 -9.91 6.23
CA PRO A 127 -1.10 -8.94 5.21
C PRO A 127 0.13 -8.23 4.59
N TYR A 128 0.81 -8.94 3.70
CA TYR A 128 1.79 -8.51 2.67
C TYR A 128 2.13 -7.01 2.59
N GLY A 129 3.04 -6.42 3.36
CA GLY A 129 3.46 -5.01 3.21
C GLY A 129 2.63 -3.97 3.96
N VAL A 130 1.68 -4.40 4.81
CA VAL A 130 1.01 -3.55 5.81
C VAL A 130 1.01 -4.18 7.21
N GLU A 131 1.78 -5.24 7.44
CA GLU A 131 1.77 -6.01 8.71
C GLU A 131 2.26 -5.17 9.88
N LYS A 132 3.26 -4.32 9.65
CA LYS A 132 3.86 -3.48 10.70
C LYS A 132 3.42 -2.02 10.60
N ALA A 133 2.54 -1.71 9.64
CA ALA A 133 2.11 -0.35 9.35
C ALA A 133 1.46 0.32 10.57
N LYS A 134 2.15 1.31 11.14
CA LYS A 134 1.56 2.25 12.12
C LYS A 134 1.17 3.55 11.47
N THR A 135 1.98 3.98 10.51
CA THR A 135 1.76 5.17 9.70
C THR A 135 2.24 4.89 8.28
N VAL A 136 1.59 5.48 7.30
CA VAL A 136 2.05 5.44 5.90
C VAL A 136 2.05 6.85 5.30
N ILE A 137 2.86 7.06 4.29
CA ILE A 137 2.88 8.31 3.51
C ILE A 137 2.11 8.08 2.22
N ILE A 138 1.16 8.96 1.92
CA ILE A 138 0.44 9.00 0.65
C ILE A 138 1.01 10.14 -0.19
N PHE A 139 1.53 9.82 -1.37
CA PHE A 139 1.98 10.76 -2.37
C PHE A 139 0.90 11.00 -3.43
N LEU A 140 0.76 12.25 -3.84
CA LEU A 140 -0.21 12.68 -4.85
C LEU A 140 0.38 12.58 -6.27
N PRO A 141 -0.45 12.45 -7.31
CA PRO A 141 -0.03 12.71 -8.68
C PRO A 141 0.63 14.09 -8.79
N GLY A 142 1.71 14.19 -9.56
CA GLY A 142 2.56 15.38 -9.66
C GLY A 142 3.70 15.42 -8.64
N THR A 143 3.85 14.42 -7.77
CA THR A 143 5.01 14.34 -6.86
C THR A 143 6.29 14.20 -7.68
N PRO A 144 7.30 15.09 -7.51
CA PRO A 144 8.58 14.95 -8.17
C PRO A 144 9.28 13.64 -7.80
N VAL A 145 9.86 12.96 -8.79
CA VAL A 145 10.53 11.66 -8.58
C VAL A 145 11.66 11.76 -7.57
N ASP A 146 12.37 12.90 -7.51
CA ASP A 146 13.46 13.14 -6.57
C ASP A 146 13.01 13.36 -5.11
N ARG A 147 11.70 13.49 -4.86
CA ARG A 147 11.10 13.54 -3.52
C ARG A 147 10.67 12.16 -3.00
N LEU A 148 10.68 11.13 -3.85
CA LEU A 148 10.27 9.78 -3.44
C LEU A 148 11.37 9.08 -2.62
N PRO A 149 11.01 8.29 -1.60
CA PRO A 149 11.97 7.46 -0.86
C PRO A 149 12.69 6.46 -1.78
N GLU A 150 13.99 6.22 -1.54
CA GLU A 150 14.76 5.25 -2.33
C GLU A 150 14.18 3.83 -2.28
N GLY A 151 13.66 3.42 -1.11
CA GLY A 151 12.97 2.14 -0.96
C GLY A 151 11.69 2.05 -1.80
N PHE A 152 10.94 3.14 -1.92
CA PHE A 152 9.75 3.19 -2.76
C PHE A 152 10.08 3.04 -4.25
N MET A 153 11.20 3.64 -4.70
CA MET A 153 11.58 3.62 -6.11
C MET A 153 11.72 2.19 -6.68
N ILE A 154 12.06 1.21 -5.86
CA ILE A 154 12.20 -0.20 -6.26
C ILE A 154 10.84 -0.81 -6.68
N TRP A 155 9.75 -0.34 -6.07
CA TRP A 155 8.39 -0.88 -6.24
C TRP A 155 7.52 -0.05 -7.19
N SER A 156 7.93 1.20 -7.45
CA SER A 156 7.16 2.22 -8.14
C SER A 156 6.98 2.06 -9.65
N HIS A 157 7.51 0.99 -10.26
CA HIS A 157 7.53 0.82 -11.72
C HIS A 157 8.06 2.04 -12.50
N LEU A 158 8.83 2.94 -11.86
CA LEU A 158 9.37 4.15 -12.49
C LEU A 158 10.22 3.84 -13.74
N GLN A 159 10.80 2.63 -13.80
CA GLN A 159 11.58 2.16 -14.95
C GLN A 159 10.72 1.93 -16.21
N GLU A 160 9.41 1.77 -16.04
CA GLU A 160 8.43 1.59 -17.11
C GLU A 160 7.86 2.92 -17.60
N MET A 161 8.10 4.02 -16.86
CA MET A 161 7.66 5.36 -17.24
C MET A 161 8.54 5.97 -18.34
N ASP A 162 8.03 7.05 -18.95
CA ASP A 162 8.82 7.88 -19.86
C ASP A 162 10.11 8.34 -19.14
N PRO A 163 11.31 8.09 -19.70
CA PRO A 163 12.57 8.51 -19.08
C PRO A 163 12.70 10.03 -18.87
N GLU A 164 11.88 10.84 -19.56
CA GLU A 164 11.82 12.29 -19.36
C GLU A 164 10.78 12.72 -18.30
N ALA A 165 9.99 11.79 -17.75
CA ALA A 165 9.04 12.08 -16.69
C ALA A 165 9.77 12.48 -15.39
N THR A 166 9.48 13.67 -14.89
CA THR A 166 10.05 14.19 -13.64
C THR A 166 9.13 14.04 -12.44
N GLU A 167 7.88 13.62 -12.66
CA GLU A 167 6.82 13.52 -11.66
C GLU A 167 6.00 12.25 -11.87
N ILE A 168 5.46 11.67 -10.79
CA ILE A 168 4.58 10.50 -10.88
C ILE A 168 3.16 10.89 -11.33
N PRO A 169 2.53 10.13 -12.24
CA PRO A 169 1.17 10.43 -12.70
C PRO A 169 0.07 9.78 -11.83
N TYR A 170 0.45 9.03 -10.79
CA TYR A 170 -0.43 8.21 -9.97
C TYR A 170 -0.33 8.60 -8.48
N TYR A 171 -1.28 8.13 -7.68
CA TYR A 171 -1.14 8.14 -6.23
C TYR A 171 -0.20 7.02 -5.80
N ALA A 172 0.52 7.22 -4.72
CA ALA A 172 1.37 6.18 -4.15
C ALA A 172 1.24 6.11 -2.63
N ILE A 173 1.43 4.91 -2.07
CA ILE A 173 1.50 4.69 -0.62
C ILE A 173 2.88 4.12 -0.30
N TRP A 174 3.55 4.70 0.69
CA TRP A 174 4.82 4.20 1.22
C TRP A 174 4.66 3.81 2.68
N ASN A 175 4.87 2.53 2.96
CA ASN A 175 5.00 2.00 4.30
C ASN A 175 6.49 1.75 4.61
N GLU A 176 7.09 2.64 5.40
CA GLU A 176 8.51 2.54 5.77
C GLU A 176 8.81 1.34 6.67
N ASP A 177 7.88 0.96 7.56
CA ASP A 177 8.08 -0.14 8.52
C ASP A 177 8.22 -1.52 7.83
N ASP A 178 7.59 -1.67 6.66
CA ASP A 178 7.66 -2.87 5.82
C ASP A 178 8.49 -2.70 4.54
N GLU A 179 9.07 -1.52 4.32
CA GLU A 179 9.71 -1.11 3.07
C GLU A 179 8.85 -1.41 1.82
N ALA A 180 7.53 -1.22 1.93
CA ALA A 180 6.55 -1.57 0.92
C ALA A 180 5.99 -0.33 0.21
N GLY A 181 6.04 -0.35 -1.12
CA GLY A 181 5.58 0.74 -1.98
C GLY A 181 4.41 0.30 -2.86
N PHE A 182 3.27 0.96 -2.71
CA PHE A 182 2.08 0.71 -3.52
C PHE A 182 1.86 1.84 -4.51
N VAL A 183 1.47 1.51 -5.74
CA VAL A 183 1.09 2.47 -6.79
C VAL A 183 -0.38 2.32 -7.14
N SER A 184 -1.10 3.42 -7.33
CA SER A 184 -2.50 3.33 -7.75
C SER A 184 -2.59 2.94 -9.23
N ASP A 185 -3.40 1.94 -9.56
CA ASP A 185 -3.78 1.72 -10.95
C ASP A 185 -4.75 2.83 -11.40
N SER A 186 -4.45 3.38 -12.58
CA SER A 186 -5.30 4.36 -13.26
C SER A 186 -6.62 3.78 -13.78
N ALA A 187 -6.79 2.44 -13.81
CA ALA A 187 -7.93 1.78 -14.46
C ALA A 187 -9.13 1.44 -13.56
N TYR A 188 -9.04 1.61 -12.23
CA TYR A 188 -10.12 1.21 -11.31
C TYR A 188 -11.23 2.27 -11.11
N GLN A 189 -11.56 3.06 -12.14
CA GLN A 189 -12.64 4.07 -12.06
C GLN A 189 -13.99 3.64 -12.66
N ASP A 190 -14.10 2.44 -13.26
CA ASP A 190 -15.32 2.00 -13.95
C ASP A 190 -15.75 0.58 -13.52
N TYR A 191 -16.44 0.44 -12.38
CA TYR A 191 -17.38 -0.66 -12.10
C TYR A 191 -18.53 -0.22 -11.19
#